data_AF-A0A2R4G2M5-F1
#
_entry.id   AF-A0A2R4G2M5-F1
#
_cell.length_a   1.000
_cell.length_b   1.000
_cell.length_c   1.000
_cell.angle_alpha   90.00
_cell.angle_beta   90.00
_cell.angle_gamma   90.00
#
_symmetry.space_group_name_H-M   'P 1'
#
loop_
_entity.id
_entity.type
_entity.pdbx_description
1 polymer ?
#
loop_
_entity_poly.entity_id
_entity_poly.type
_entity_poly.pdbx_seq_one_letter_code
_entity_poly.pdbx_strand_id
1 'polypeptide(L)' 'MWFKRKYNEYGCPMCGRLPVIKAWQTEKYHESRKVRTTLTVYRLQCPRGHISTSWFSHAALASRQWKELVDEYKGKDTK' A
#
# COMPACT_ATOMS: atom_id res chain seq x y z
N MET A 1 3.23 -18.08 18.54
CA MET A 1 2.42 -17.71 17.36
C MET A 1 2.27 -16.18 17.31
N TRP A 2 3.26 -15.43 16.79
CA TRP A 2 3.35 -13.97 17.01
C TRP A 2 3.45 -13.11 15.74
N PHE A 3 3.18 -13.69 14.57
CA PHE A 3 3.42 -13.05 13.26
C PHE A 3 2.18 -12.61 12.48
N LYS A 4 0.97 -12.65 13.07
CA LYS A 4 -0.29 -12.44 12.31
C LYS A 4 -1.00 -11.07 12.46
N ARG A 5 -0.39 -10.07 13.11
CA ARG A 5 -1.06 -8.77 13.42
C ARG A 5 -0.43 -7.49 12.85
N LYS A 6 0.67 -7.53 12.09
CA LYS A 6 1.57 -6.36 12.13
C LYS A 6 1.37 -5.19 11.16
N TYR A 7 0.55 -5.26 10.09
CA TYR A 7 0.60 -4.18 9.08
C TYR A 7 -0.72 -3.69 8.48
N ASN A 8 -1.80 -4.48 8.51
CA ASN A 8 -3.12 -4.02 8.03
C ASN A 8 -3.96 -3.32 9.13
N GLU A 9 -3.49 -3.27 10.38
CA GLU A 9 -4.24 -2.73 11.52
C GLU A 9 -4.14 -1.20 11.68
N TYR A 10 -3.31 -0.53 10.90
CA TYR A 10 -3.20 0.93 10.96
C TYR A 10 -4.35 1.57 10.19
N GLY A 11 -5.40 1.94 10.91
CA GLY A 11 -6.49 2.76 10.38
C GLY A 11 -5.97 4.09 9.83
N CYS A 12 -6.63 4.60 8.80
CA CYS A 12 -6.31 5.92 8.25
C CYS A 12 -6.42 6.99 9.35
N PRO A 13 -5.44 7.90 9.47
CA PRO A 13 -5.41 8.92 10.52
C PRO A 13 -6.62 9.86 10.46
N MET A 14 -7.18 10.11 9.27
CA MET A 14 -8.35 10.97 9.09
C MET A 14 -9.69 10.23 9.24
N CYS A 15 -9.80 9.01 8.69
CA CYS A 15 -11.08 8.28 8.58
C CYS A 15 -11.26 7.21 9.67
N GLY A 16 -10.20 6.84 10.40
CA GLY A 16 -10.15 5.72 11.35
C GLY A 16 -10.33 4.33 10.71
N ARG A 17 -10.82 4.26 9.47
CA ARG A 17 -11.10 3.02 8.76
C ARG A 17 -9.81 2.34 8.29
N LEU A 18 -9.88 1.01 8.27
CA LEU A 18 -8.82 0.17 7.73
C LEU A 18 -8.64 0.44 6.23
N PRO A 19 -7.38 0.45 5.74
CA PRO A 19 -7.12 0.59 4.32
C PRO A 19 -7.58 -0.63 3.53
N VAL A 20 -7.90 -0.42 2.26
CA VAL A 20 -8.17 -1.49 1.30
C VAL A 20 -6.95 -1.72 0.42
N ILE A 21 -6.62 -2.99 0.18
CA ILE A 21 -5.59 -3.37 -0.79
C ILE A 21 -6.22 -3.38 -2.17
N LYS A 22 -5.70 -2.57 -3.08
CA LYS A 22 -5.96 -2.67 -4.52
C LYS A 22 -4.79 -3.35 -5.19
N ALA A 23 -5.09 -4.39 -5.97
CA ALA A 23 -4.13 -5.01 -6.87
C ALA A 23 -4.47 -4.59 -8.30
N TRP A 24 -3.44 -4.29 -9.09
CA TRP A 24 -3.54 -4.01 -10.51
C TRP A 24 -2.52 -4.88 -11.25
N GLN A 25 -2.98 -5.57 -12.28
CA GLN A 25 -2.08 -6.32 -13.15
C GLN A 25 -1.72 -5.43 -14.33
N THR A 26 -0.43 -5.20 -14.53
CA THR A 26 0.09 -4.48 -15.69
C THR A 26 0.98 -5.41 -16.50
N GLU A 27 0.72 -5.46 -17.80
CA GLU A 27 1.53 -6.24 -18.72
C GLU A 27 2.61 -5.32 -19.28
N LYS A 28 3.88 -5.64 -19.01
CA LYS A 28 5.00 -4.98 -19.68
C LYS A 28 5.56 -5.90 -20.75
N TYR A 29 5.54 -5.43 -21.99
CA TYR A 29 6.27 -6.05 -23.07
C TYR A 29 7.71 -5.59 -23.03
N HIS A 30 8.63 -6.52 -22.77
CA HIS A 30 10.06 -6.26 -22.83
C HIS A 30 10.56 -6.59 -24.23
N GLU A 31 10.61 -5.59 -25.11
CA GLU A 31 11.02 -5.75 -26.51
C GLU A 31 12.42 -6.39 -26.63
N SER A 32 13.37 -5.99 -25.79
CA SER A 32 14.74 -6.52 -25.79
C SER A 32 14.86 -8.01 -25.51
N ARG A 33 13.88 -8.61 -24.83
CA ARG A 33 13.86 -10.06 -24.53
C ARG A 33 12.75 -10.79 -25.27
N LYS A 34 11.87 -10.08 -25.99
CA LYS A 34 10.60 -10.59 -26.55
C LYS A 34 9.76 -11.36 -25.50
N VAL A 35 9.83 -10.95 -24.24
CA VAL A 35 9.08 -11.57 -23.14
C VAL A 35 7.99 -10.61 -22.67
N ARG A 36 6.77 -11.15 -22.51
CA ARG A 36 5.69 -10.47 -21.77
C ARG A 36 5.85 -10.80 -20.30
N THR A 37 6.06 -9.78 -19.49
CA THR A 37 6.10 -9.92 -18.04
C THR A 37 4.82 -9.35 -17.47
N THR A 38 4.01 -10.21 -16.86
CA THR A 38 2.85 -9.78 -16.07
C THR A 38 3.34 -9.32 -14.70
N LEU A 39 3.27 -8.03 -14.44
CA LEU A 39 3.62 -7.45 -13.15
C LEU A 39 2.34 -7.18 -12.38
N THR A 40 2.22 -7.77 -11.20
CA THR A 40 1.15 -7.40 -10.28
C THR A 40 1.68 -6.31 -9.37
N VAL A 41 1.01 -5.16 -9.36
CA VAL A 41 1.28 -4.07 -8.44
C VAL A 41 0.15 -3.95 -7.43
N TYR A 42 0.50 -3.55 -6.21
CA TYR A 42 -0.35 -3.47 -5.04
C TYR A 42 -0.28 -2.06 -4.47
N ARG A 43 -1.40 -1.56 -3.99
CA ARG A 43 -1.53 -0.26 -3.34
C ARG A 43 -2.51 -0.36 -2.18
N LEU A 44 -2.22 0.33 -1.08
CA LEU A 44 -3.17 0.52 0.01
C LEU A 44 -3.79 1.91 -0.09
N GLN A 45 -5.11 2.02 0.10
CA GLN A 45 -5.78 3.32 0.18
C GLN A 45 -6.86 3.34 1.28
N CYS A 46 -7.13 4.51 1.89
CA CYS A 46 -8.37 4.65 2.68
C CYS A 46 -9.55 4.45 1.71
N PRO A 47 -10.60 3.71 2.10
CA PRO A 47 -11.79 3.52 1.28
C PRO A 47 -12.52 4.84 0.94
N ARG A 48 -12.32 5.90 1.73
CA ARG A 48 -12.82 7.26 1.46
C ARG A 48 -11.89 8.10 0.57
N GLY A 49 -10.72 7.59 0.18
CA GLY A 49 -9.80 8.29 -0.72
C GLY A 49 -8.95 9.39 -0.08
N HIS A 50 -8.91 9.51 1.25
CA HIS A 50 -8.14 10.56 1.93
C HIS A 50 -6.62 10.45 1.71
N ILE A 51 -6.09 9.24 1.88
CA ILE A 51 -4.66 8.94 1.71
C ILE A 51 -4.51 7.60 1.00
N SER A 52 -3.37 7.43 0.35
CA SER A 52 -3.02 6.21 -0.37
C SER A 52 -1.52 6.07 -0.51
N THR A 53 -1.04 4.83 -0.55
CA THR A 53 0.34 4.54 -0.90
C THR A 53 0.57 4.69 -2.40
N SER A 54 1.85 4.69 -2.79
CA SER A 54 2.25 4.41 -4.16
C SER A 54 1.95 2.96 -4.56
N TRP A 55 2.15 2.65 -5.83
CA TRP A 55 2.06 1.30 -6.37
C TRP A 55 3.36 0.53 -6.12
N PHE A 56 3.25 -0.67 -5.58
CA PHE A 56 4.38 -1.53 -5.26
C PHE A 56 4.23 -2.90 -5.87
N SER A 57 5.32 -3.53 -6.31
CA SER A 57 5.29 -4.90 -6.81
C SER A 57 4.91 -5.94 -5.73
N HIS A 58 4.97 -5.56 -4.45
CA HIS A 58 4.66 -6.44 -3.31
C HIS A 58 3.72 -5.77 -2.31
N ALA A 59 2.70 -6.49 -1.86
CA ALA A 59 1.75 -6.01 -0.86
C ALA A 59 2.42 -5.67 0.49
N ALA A 60 3.50 -6.35 0.85
CA ALA A 60 4.27 -6.07 2.07
C ALA A 60 4.92 -4.68 2.05
N LEU A 61 5.42 -4.25 0.88
CA LEU A 61 6.03 -2.92 0.71
C LEU A 61 4.97 -1.83 0.81
N ALA A 62 3.81 -2.04 0.17
CA ALA A 62 2.67 -1.15 0.32
C ALA A 62 2.28 -1.02 1.81
N SER A 63 2.25 -2.13 2.55
CA SER A 63 1.89 -2.13 3.97
C SER A 63 2.90 -1.40 4.84
N ARG A 64 4.19 -1.51 4.53
CA ARG A 64 5.25 -0.75 5.21
C ARG A 64 5.11 0.75 4.98
N GLN A 65 4.94 1.17 3.72
CA GLN A 65 4.75 2.59 3.39
C GLN A 65 3.46 3.15 4.02
N TRP A 66 2.38 2.38 4.05
CA TRP A 66 1.14 2.82 4.69
C TRP A 66 1.34 3.14 6.16
N LYS A 67 2.08 2.31 6.89
CA LYS A 67 2.42 2.57 8.29
C LYS A 67 3.22 3.87 8.44
N GLU A 68 4.24 4.08 7.61
CA GLU A 68 5.06 5.30 7.62
C GLU A 68 4.20 6.56 7.36
N LEU A 69 3.28 6.50 6.41
CA LEU A 69 2.33 7.59 6.14
C LEU A 69 1.42 7.87 7.36
N VAL A 70 0.84 6.83 7.97
CA VAL A 70 -0.02 7.01 9.15
C VAL A 70 0.76 7.59 10.33
N ASP A 71 2.00 7.13 10.55
CA ASP A 71 2.88 7.62 11.62
C ASP A 71 3.27 9.08 11.41
N GLU A 72 3.64 9.46 10.18
CA GLU A 72 3.96 10.84 9.81
C GLU A 72 2.77 11.78 10.03
N TYR A 73 1.56 11.37 9.63
CA TYR A 73 0.35 12.15 9.86
C TYR A 73 0.04 12.33 11.35
N LYS A 74 0.20 11.28 12.17
CA LYS A 74 0.01 11.38 13.62
C LYS A 74 1.05 12.30 14.27
N GLY A 75 2.31 12.21 13.85
CA GLY A 75 3.37 13.08 14.35
C GLY A 75 3.14 14.56 14.00
N LYS A 76 2.52 14.85 12.85
CA LYS A 76 2.16 16.22 12.44
C LYS A 76 0.97 16.80 13.21
N ASP A 77 0.04 15.97 13.68
CA ASP A 77 -1.14 16.41 14.45
C ASP A 77 -0.80 16.83 15.89
N THR A 78 0.41 16.52 16.37
CA THR A 78 0.84 16.73 17.76
C THR A 78 1.69 18.00 17.95
N LYS A 79 1.60 19.00 17.06
CA LYS A 79 2.41 20.22 17.12
C LYS A 79 1.58 21.50 17.06
#